data_AF-A0AAV2R2T1-F1
#
_entry.id   AF-A0AAV2R2T1-F1
#
_cell.length_a   1.000
_cell.length_b   1.000
_cell.length_c   1.000
_cell.angle_alpha   90.00
_cell.angle_beta   90.00
_cell.angle_gamma   90.00
#
_symmetry.space_group_name_H-M   'P 1'
#
loop_
_entity.id
_entity.type
_entity.pdbx_description
1 polymer ?
#
loop_
_entity_poly.entity_id
_entity_poly.type
_entity_poly.pdbx_seq_one_letter_code
_entity_poly.pdbx_strand_id
1 'polypeptide(L)'
;MKTHCIILVYSMAVCVSGQISDHKDRTPSDVYNQSKVHMKQDGRHQPEYYSYEQHCPDAEDIAPCFCTYHTLFNAMDLNCSAVKSEEQLKQIFKADFPFKNFRKFRIEHNNNLKVLEADVFNGISFKKIYMNNNNLEVIELQALSSCYETATEINLSANMIISFPFDELSLFSKLSHFDISSNSLSVIQADAFHGLTALE
;
A
#
# COMPACT_ATOMS: atom_id res chain seq x y z
N MET A 1 14.33 -2.08 -36.35
CA MET A 1 15.74 -1.89 -35.92
C MET A 1 15.78 -0.91 -34.77
N LYS A 2 16.47 -1.31 -33.69
CA LYS A 2 16.90 -0.53 -32.51
C LYS A 2 15.92 -0.43 -31.32
N THR A 3 16.06 -1.43 -30.45
CA THR A 3 16.27 -1.32 -28.98
C THR A 3 16.84 0.03 -28.58
N HIS A 4 16.40 0.65 -27.48
CA HIS A 4 17.26 1.37 -26.53
C HIS A 4 16.68 1.26 -25.11
N CYS A 5 17.36 0.46 -24.32
CA CYS A 5 17.30 0.42 -22.86
C CYS A 5 18.10 1.63 -22.35
N ILE A 6 17.58 2.39 -21.39
CA ILE A 6 18.40 3.38 -20.66
C ILE A 6 18.50 2.92 -19.22
N ILE A 7 19.66 2.31 -18.95
CA ILE A 7 20.23 2.10 -17.63
C ILE A 7 20.79 3.46 -17.18
N LEU A 8 20.38 3.93 -16.00
CA LEU A 8 21.13 4.97 -15.28
C LEU A 8 21.46 4.44 -13.89
N VAL A 9 22.74 4.15 -13.67
CA VAL A 9 23.28 3.83 -12.34
C VAL A 9 24.49 4.73 -12.08
N TYR A 10 24.49 5.33 -10.87
CA TYR A 10 25.56 6.05 -10.15
C TYR A 10 26.04 7.39 -10.77
N SER A 11 26.40 8.44 -10.03
CA SER A 11 26.30 8.89 -8.64
C SER A 11 26.90 10.31 -8.59
N MET A 12 26.86 10.96 -7.42
CA MET A 12 27.54 12.21 -7.01
C MET A 12 26.69 13.50 -7.11
N ALA A 13 26.13 13.89 -5.97
CA ALA A 13 25.96 15.30 -5.64
C ALA A 13 26.75 15.60 -4.36
N VAL A 14 27.69 16.53 -4.47
CA VAL A 14 28.57 17.02 -3.40
C VAL A 14 27.83 18.08 -2.56
N CYS A 15 28.06 18.03 -1.26
CA CYS A 15 27.50 18.89 -0.22
C CYS A 15 27.79 20.40 -0.43
N VAL A 16 26.87 21.24 0.05
CA VAL A 16 27.17 22.62 0.46
C VAL A 16 26.81 22.78 1.93
N SER A 17 27.80 23.28 2.68
CA SER A 17 27.84 23.57 4.11
C SER A 17 26.80 24.59 4.57
N GLY A 18 26.11 24.31 5.66
CA GLY A 18 25.27 25.25 6.41
C GLY A 18 25.14 24.78 7.87
N GLN A 19 25.34 25.70 8.80
CA GLN A 19 25.77 25.49 10.19
C GLN A 19 24.78 24.71 11.08
N ILE A 20 25.39 23.92 11.98
CA ILE A 20 24.78 23.30 13.16
C ILE A 20 24.35 24.40 14.14
N SER A 21 23.10 24.35 14.61
CA SER A 21 22.73 24.90 15.91
C SER A 21 21.98 23.84 16.69
N ASP A 22 22.53 23.52 17.86
CA ASP A 22 21.99 22.60 18.85
C ASP A 22 20.57 23.00 19.27
N HIS A 23 19.62 22.06 19.17
CA HIS A 23 18.53 21.99 20.11
C HIS A 23 18.30 20.52 20.50
N LYS A 24 18.72 20.23 21.73
CA LYS A 24 18.43 19.01 22.49
C LYS A 24 16.93 18.69 22.50
N ASP A 25 16.68 17.37 22.53
CA ASP A 25 15.49 16.69 23.03
C ASP A 25 14.14 17.05 22.39
N ARG A 26 13.73 16.23 21.41
CA ARG A 26 12.31 15.96 21.15
C ARG A 26 12.08 14.46 21.17
N THR A 27 11.15 14.04 22.02
CA THR A 27 10.65 12.67 22.04
C THR A 27 9.60 12.49 20.94
N PRO A 28 9.29 11.25 20.49
CA PRO A 28 8.28 10.99 19.45
C PRO A 28 6.86 11.48 19.78
N SER A 29 6.62 11.94 21.00
CA SER A 29 5.33 12.42 21.52
C SER A 29 4.94 13.84 21.06
N ASP A 30 5.87 14.61 20.50
CA ASP A 30 5.67 16.04 20.25
C ASP A 30 5.13 16.39 18.84
N VAL A 31 4.87 15.39 18.00
CA VAL A 31 4.20 15.58 16.69
C VAL A 31 2.68 15.49 16.80
N TYR A 32 2.15 14.95 17.91
CA TYR A 32 0.70 14.74 18.11
C TYR A 32 -0.05 15.96 18.71
N ASN A 33 0.64 17.03 19.11
CA ASN A 33 0.05 18.16 19.85
C ASN A 33 0.10 19.50 19.11
N GLN A 34 -0.38 19.56 17.85
CA GLN A 34 -0.66 20.84 17.18
C GLN A 34 -2.14 21.23 17.09
N SER A 35 -3.02 20.55 17.82
CA SER A 35 -4.44 20.92 17.93
C SER A 35 -4.85 21.42 19.33
N LYS A 36 -4.01 22.27 19.95
CA LYS A 36 -4.44 23.11 21.09
C LYS A 36 -4.06 24.57 20.86
N VAL A 37 -4.89 25.27 20.07
CA VAL A 37 -4.96 26.73 20.10
C VAL A 37 -6.12 27.15 20.99
N HIS A 38 -5.80 27.96 21.99
CA HIS A 38 -6.72 28.63 22.91
C HIS A 38 -7.74 29.49 22.14
N MET A 39 -9.03 29.38 22.47
CA MET A 39 -10.06 30.39 22.15
C MET A 39 -10.70 30.85 23.46
N LYS A 40 -10.41 32.09 23.87
CA LYS A 40 -11.28 32.87 24.74
C LYS A 40 -12.29 33.58 23.84
N GLN A 41 -13.59 33.43 24.09
CA GLN A 41 -14.55 34.54 24.37
C GLN A 41 -16.01 34.10 24.25
N ASP A 42 -16.78 34.62 25.21
CA ASP A 42 -18.20 34.98 25.28
C ASP A 42 -19.30 34.13 24.60
N GLY A 43 -20.28 33.78 25.43
CA GLY A 43 -21.45 33.01 25.06
C GLY A 43 -22.44 33.76 24.16
N ARG A 44 -22.69 33.19 22.99
CA ARG A 44 -24.00 32.73 22.49
C ARG A 44 -23.77 32.15 21.07
N HIS A 45 -24.46 31.05 20.79
CA HIS A 45 -24.24 30.07 19.71
C HIS A 45 -23.18 29.02 20.02
N GLN A 46 -23.65 27.79 20.29
CA GLN A 46 -22.86 26.57 20.22
C GLN A 46 -22.28 26.46 18.80
N PRO A 47 -20.96 26.30 18.62
CA PRO A 47 -20.44 25.75 17.38
C PRO A 47 -20.76 24.25 17.40
N GLU A 48 -21.50 23.78 16.40
CA GLU A 48 -21.63 22.37 16.08
C GLU A 48 -20.21 21.78 15.99
N TYR A 49 -19.96 20.74 16.80
CA TYR A 49 -18.72 20.00 16.80
C TYR A 49 -18.67 19.18 15.51
N TYR A 50 -18.20 19.77 14.40
CA TYR A 50 -17.94 19.02 13.17
C TYR A 50 -16.87 17.96 13.49
N SER A 51 -17.29 16.69 13.57
CA SER A 51 -16.36 15.57 13.71
C SER A 51 -15.54 15.49 12.43
N TYR A 52 -14.29 15.97 12.48
CA TYR A 52 -13.37 15.81 11.37
C TYR A 52 -13.17 14.32 11.09
N GLU A 53 -13.64 13.89 9.93
CA GLU A 53 -13.69 12.52 9.46
C GLU A 53 -12.35 11.80 9.62
N GLN A 54 -12.32 10.80 10.49
CA GLN A 54 -11.17 9.93 10.69
C GLN A 54 -11.12 8.91 9.56
N HIS A 55 -10.49 9.28 8.45
CA HIS A 55 -10.40 8.47 7.24
C HIS A 55 -9.58 7.19 7.46
N CYS A 56 -8.46 7.30 8.18
CA CYS A 56 -7.61 6.16 8.51
C CYS A 56 -8.15 5.37 9.72
N PRO A 57 -7.90 4.05 9.78
CA PRO A 57 -8.13 3.25 10.98
C PRO A 57 -7.24 3.71 12.15
N ASP A 58 -7.53 3.18 13.34
CA ASP A 58 -6.68 3.42 14.51
C ASP A 58 -5.26 2.87 14.26
N ALA A 59 -4.24 3.69 14.55
CA ALA A 59 -2.85 3.37 14.26
C ALA A 59 -2.30 2.24 15.13
N GLU A 60 -2.83 2.03 16.33
CA GLU A 60 -2.43 0.93 17.21
C GLU A 60 -2.96 -0.40 16.69
N ASP A 61 -4.19 -0.42 16.17
CA ASP A 61 -4.83 -1.63 15.64
C ASP A 61 -4.17 -2.13 14.35
N ILE A 62 -3.62 -1.23 13.54
CA ILE A 62 -2.96 -1.59 12.27
C ILE A 62 -1.44 -1.64 12.34
N ALA A 63 -0.83 -1.44 13.51
CA ALA A 63 0.63 -1.47 13.64
C ALA A 63 1.21 -2.83 13.21
N PRO A 64 2.34 -2.87 12.45
CA PRO A 64 3.24 -1.77 12.12
C PRO A 64 2.92 -1.08 10.78
N CYS A 65 1.72 -1.25 10.25
CA CYS A 65 1.31 -0.53 9.06
C CYS A 65 1.01 0.94 9.38
N PHE A 66 1.22 1.81 8.38
CA PHE A 66 0.92 3.23 8.47
C PHE A 66 -0.09 3.60 7.39
N CYS A 67 -1.22 4.17 7.80
CA CYS A 67 -2.20 4.76 6.90
C CYS A 67 -1.94 6.26 6.73
N THR A 68 -1.97 6.76 5.50
CA THR A 68 -1.88 8.18 5.20
C THR A 68 -3.10 8.61 4.40
N TYR A 69 -3.82 9.63 4.91
CA TYR A 69 -4.89 10.28 4.17
C TYR A 69 -4.35 11.51 3.43
N HIS A 70 -4.70 11.63 2.16
CA HIS A 70 -4.28 12.72 1.30
C HIS A 70 -5.50 13.57 0.90
N THR A 71 -5.54 14.79 1.41
CA THR A 71 -6.67 15.74 1.23
C THR A 71 -6.88 16.18 -0.22
N LEU A 72 -5.80 16.37 -0.99
CA LEU A 72 -5.87 16.93 -2.35
C LEU A 72 -6.67 16.08 -3.35
N PHE A 73 -6.66 14.76 -3.17
CA PHE A 73 -7.34 13.81 -4.05
C PHE A 73 -8.22 12.85 -3.26
N ASN A 74 -8.55 13.22 -2.02
CA ASN A 74 -9.42 12.47 -1.10
C ASN A 74 -9.14 10.97 -1.13
N ALA A 75 -7.91 10.56 -0.81
CA ALA A 75 -7.57 9.14 -0.86
C ALA A 75 -6.60 8.69 0.23
N MET A 76 -6.70 7.40 0.55
CA MET A 76 -5.88 6.77 1.57
C MET A 76 -4.87 5.80 0.96
N ASP A 77 -3.66 5.85 1.48
CA ASP A 77 -2.60 4.88 1.18
C ASP A 77 -2.28 4.10 2.46
N LEU A 78 -2.02 2.80 2.32
CA LEU A 78 -1.63 1.91 3.41
C LEU A 78 -0.26 1.31 3.09
N ASN A 79 0.71 1.54 3.99
CA ASN A 79 2.04 0.95 3.90
C ASN A 79 2.21 -0.09 5.01
N CYS A 80 2.44 -1.34 4.62
CA CYS A 80 2.64 -2.49 5.50
C CYS A 80 4.03 -3.12 5.34
N SER A 81 5.03 -2.43 4.78
CA SER A 81 6.36 -3.01 4.54
C SER A 81 7.03 -3.60 5.80
N ALA A 82 6.65 -3.12 6.99
CA ALA A 82 7.23 -3.53 8.27
C ALA A 82 6.58 -4.78 8.91
N VAL A 83 5.59 -5.42 8.28
CA VAL A 83 4.98 -6.65 8.81
C VAL A 83 5.99 -7.79 8.90
N LYS A 84 5.84 -8.63 9.92
CA LYS A 84 6.82 -9.66 10.29
C LYS A 84 6.37 -11.10 9.99
N SER A 85 5.11 -11.32 9.66
CA SER A 85 4.58 -12.62 9.27
C SER A 85 3.25 -12.48 8.52
N GLU A 86 2.84 -13.54 7.82
CA GLU A 86 1.52 -13.65 7.20
C GLU A 86 0.39 -13.47 8.23
N GLU A 87 0.53 -14.07 9.43
CA GLU A 87 -0.47 -13.92 10.48
C GLU A 87 -0.62 -12.48 10.94
N GLN A 88 0.49 -11.73 11.08
CA GLN A 88 0.41 -10.33 11.48
C GLN A 88 -0.35 -9.51 10.43
N LEU A 89 -0.07 -9.74 9.14
CA LEU A 89 -0.79 -9.07 8.06
C LEU A 89 -2.29 -9.38 8.12
N LYS A 90 -2.65 -10.66 8.30
CA LYS A 90 -4.04 -11.10 8.43
C LYS A 90 -4.74 -10.50 9.64
N GLN A 91 -4.07 -10.36 10.79
CA GLN A 91 -4.67 -9.73 11.97
C GLN A 91 -4.90 -8.23 11.76
N ILE A 92 -3.99 -7.52 11.08
CA ILE A 92 -4.15 -6.10 10.78
C ILE A 92 -5.42 -5.85 9.97
N PHE A 93 -5.73 -6.70 8.98
CA PHE A 93 -6.95 -6.58 8.18
C PHE A 93 -8.24 -7.02 8.90
N LYS A 94 -8.16 -7.47 10.16
CA LYS A 94 -9.33 -7.63 11.04
C LYS A 94 -9.64 -6.41 11.90
N ALA A 95 -8.77 -5.41 11.91
CA ALA A 95 -9.01 -4.15 12.60
C ALA A 95 -10.26 -3.44 12.05
N ASP A 96 -10.74 -2.43 12.77
CA ASP A 96 -11.82 -1.59 12.26
C ASP A 96 -11.26 -0.58 11.25
N PHE A 97 -11.72 -0.70 10.00
CA PHE A 97 -11.39 0.22 8.92
C PHE A 97 -12.62 1.08 8.63
N PRO A 98 -12.59 2.40 8.96
CA PRO A 98 -13.72 3.31 8.75
C PRO A 98 -14.16 3.38 7.29
N PHE A 99 -13.21 3.21 6.37
CA PHE A 99 -13.44 3.14 4.93
C PHE A 99 -12.73 1.92 4.35
N LYS A 100 -13.37 1.29 3.36
CA LYS A 100 -12.88 0.03 2.76
C LYS A 100 -12.11 0.23 1.45
N ASN A 101 -12.21 1.41 0.83
CA ASN A 101 -11.60 1.68 -0.48
C ASN A 101 -10.35 2.55 -0.34
N PHE A 102 -9.20 1.99 -0.65
CA PHE A 102 -7.90 2.66 -0.60
C PHE A 102 -7.37 2.91 -2.00
N ARG A 103 -6.55 3.95 -2.13
CA ARG A 103 -5.83 4.20 -3.39
C ARG A 103 -4.66 3.26 -3.55
N LYS A 104 -3.85 3.06 -2.50
CA LYS A 104 -2.59 2.33 -2.63
C LYS A 104 -2.34 1.43 -1.43
N PHE A 105 -1.94 0.19 -1.72
CA PHE A 105 -1.31 -0.72 -0.78
C PHE A 105 0.16 -0.90 -1.14
N ARG A 106 1.04 -0.92 -0.14
CA ARG A 106 2.45 -1.22 -0.34
C ARG A 106 3.00 -2.17 0.71
N ILE A 107 3.69 -3.20 0.23
CA ILE A 107 4.71 -3.95 0.97
C ILE A 107 5.93 -4.04 0.04
N GLU A 108 7.05 -3.46 0.41
CA GLU A 108 8.28 -3.47 -0.39
C GLU A 108 9.46 -3.74 0.53
N HIS A 109 10.49 -4.44 0.04
CA HIS A 109 11.68 -4.83 0.80
C HIS A 109 11.37 -5.70 2.04
N ASN A 110 10.27 -6.46 1.98
CA ASN A 110 9.86 -7.39 3.01
C ASN A 110 10.36 -8.80 2.70
N ASN A 111 11.12 -9.36 3.64
CA ASN A 111 11.71 -10.69 3.49
C ASN A 111 10.97 -11.77 4.29
N ASN A 112 9.89 -11.41 4.97
CA ASN A 112 9.20 -12.29 5.92
C ASN A 112 7.96 -12.95 5.32
N LEU A 113 7.35 -12.35 4.29
CA LEU A 113 6.17 -12.91 3.63
C LEU A 113 6.59 -13.83 2.49
N LYS A 114 6.09 -15.05 2.53
CA LYS A 114 6.23 -16.08 1.49
C LYS A 114 4.92 -16.36 0.78
N VAL A 115 3.81 -16.27 1.50
CA VAL A 115 2.48 -16.55 0.95
C VAL A 115 1.60 -15.32 1.13
N LEU A 116 0.88 -14.95 0.06
CA LEU A 116 -0.27 -14.06 0.19
C LEU A 116 -1.53 -14.93 0.27
N GLU A 117 -2.06 -15.06 1.48
CA GLU A 117 -3.19 -15.96 1.76
C GLU A 117 -4.50 -15.49 1.13
N ALA A 118 -5.41 -16.44 0.90
CA ALA A 118 -6.79 -16.18 0.48
C ALA A 118 -7.48 -15.16 1.41
N ASP A 119 -8.21 -14.21 0.81
CA ASP A 119 -8.99 -13.18 1.51
C ASP A 119 -8.20 -12.34 2.54
N VAL A 120 -6.87 -12.23 2.41
CA VAL A 120 -6.01 -11.54 3.38
C VAL A 120 -6.42 -10.09 3.65
N PHE A 121 -7.02 -9.40 2.67
CA PHE A 121 -7.47 -8.01 2.82
C PHE A 121 -8.85 -7.86 3.44
N ASN A 122 -9.57 -8.96 3.71
CA ASN A 122 -10.84 -8.97 4.45
C ASN A 122 -11.83 -7.87 4.00
N GLY A 123 -12.04 -7.76 2.67
CA GLY A 123 -12.95 -6.78 2.07
C GLY A 123 -12.39 -5.36 1.92
N ILE A 124 -11.16 -5.08 2.35
CA ILE A 124 -10.45 -3.85 2.00
C ILE A 124 -9.96 -3.94 0.56
N SER A 125 -10.27 -2.92 -0.25
CA SER A 125 -9.96 -2.87 -1.67
C SER A 125 -8.91 -1.79 -1.95
N PHE A 126 -8.08 -2.03 -2.96
CA PHE A 126 -7.02 -1.11 -3.36
C PHE A 126 -7.07 -0.84 -4.87
N LYS A 127 -6.76 0.39 -5.28
CA LYS A 127 -6.58 0.73 -6.71
C LYS A 127 -5.19 0.35 -7.23
N LYS A 128 -4.15 0.54 -6.41
CA LYS A 128 -2.76 0.25 -6.74
C LYS A 128 -2.18 -0.69 -5.69
N ILE A 129 -1.64 -1.82 -6.11
CA ILE A 129 -1.07 -2.84 -5.23
C ILE A 129 0.40 -3.00 -5.58
N TYR A 130 1.28 -2.60 -4.67
CA TYR A 130 2.73 -2.71 -4.82
C TYR A 130 3.27 -3.71 -3.81
N MET A 131 3.63 -4.89 -4.30
CA MET A 131 4.26 -5.96 -3.52
C MET A 131 5.56 -6.44 -4.18
N ASN A 132 6.25 -5.54 -4.87
CA ASN A 132 7.52 -5.80 -5.56
C ASN A 132 8.73 -5.77 -4.62
N ASN A 133 9.83 -6.39 -5.03
CA ASN A 133 11.07 -6.51 -4.24
C ASN A 133 10.86 -7.16 -2.86
N ASN A 134 10.08 -8.25 -2.81
CA ASN A 134 9.88 -9.06 -1.60
C ASN A 134 10.30 -10.51 -1.84
N ASN A 135 10.00 -11.38 -0.87
CA ASN A 135 10.29 -12.82 -0.91
C ASN A 135 9.06 -13.70 -1.18
N LEU A 136 7.99 -13.16 -1.78
CA LEU A 136 6.75 -13.90 -2.03
C LEU A 136 7.00 -15.06 -3.00
N GLU A 137 6.45 -16.22 -2.70
CA GLU A 137 6.55 -17.47 -3.45
C GLU A 137 5.20 -17.93 -4.00
N VAL A 138 4.12 -17.67 -3.26
CA VAL A 138 2.77 -18.10 -3.63
C VAL A 138 1.78 -16.96 -3.41
N ILE A 139 0.95 -16.72 -4.42
CA ILE A 139 -0.30 -15.97 -4.27
C ILE A 139 -1.42 -17.00 -4.30
N GLU A 140 -2.22 -17.09 -3.24
CA GLU A 140 -3.32 -18.04 -3.19
C GLU A 140 -4.52 -17.57 -4.02
N LEU A 141 -5.39 -18.53 -4.38
CA LEU A 141 -6.71 -18.26 -4.96
C LEU A 141 -7.47 -17.28 -4.03
N GLN A 142 -8.14 -16.28 -4.60
CA GLN A 142 -8.90 -15.26 -3.88
C GLN A 142 -8.08 -14.36 -2.93
N ALA A 143 -6.74 -14.42 -2.95
CA ALA A 143 -5.92 -13.53 -2.13
C ALA A 143 -6.18 -12.02 -2.40
N LEU A 144 -6.57 -11.70 -3.64
CA LEU A 144 -6.85 -10.34 -4.12
C LEU A 144 -8.34 -10.11 -4.42
N SER A 145 -9.24 -10.97 -3.92
CA SER A 145 -10.67 -10.99 -4.26
C SER A 145 -11.39 -9.66 -4.06
N SER A 146 -11.08 -8.95 -2.96
CA SER A 146 -11.63 -7.63 -2.64
C SER A 146 -11.23 -6.54 -3.63
N CYS A 147 -10.22 -6.78 -4.47
CA CYS A 147 -9.65 -5.80 -5.38
C CYS A 147 -10.08 -6.00 -6.85
N TYR A 148 -10.83 -7.05 -7.19
CA TYR A 148 -11.21 -7.35 -8.59
C TYR A 148 -11.89 -6.16 -9.29
N GLU A 149 -12.78 -5.45 -8.61
CA GLU A 149 -13.52 -4.32 -9.20
C GLU A 149 -12.83 -2.96 -9.05
N THR A 150 -11.68 -2.88 -8.38
CA THR A 150 -11.03 -1.61 -8.01
C THR A 150 -9.60 -1.47 -8.49
N ALA A 151 -8.84 -2.57 -8.56
CA ALA A 151 -7.43 -2.53 -8.90
C ALA A 151 -7.24 -2.14 -10.37
N THR A 152 -6.42 -1.12 -10.58
CA THR A 152 -5.96 -0.66 -11.88
C THR A 152 -4.51 -1.07 -12.13
N GLU A 153 -3.74 -1.29 -11.05
CA GLU A 153 -2.30 -1.56 -11.12
C GLU A 153 -1.90 -2.57 -10.06
N ILE A 154 -1.23 -3.64 -10.48
CA ILE A 154 -0.67 -4.68 -9.61
C ILE A 154 0.79 -4.90 -10.01
N ASN A 155 1.71 -4.66 -9.10
CA ASN A 155 3.13 -4.93 -9.28
C ASN A 155 3.62 -5.97 -8.26
N LEU A 156 3.93 -7.15 -8.77
CA LEU A 156 4.49 -8.32 -8.06
C LEU A 156 5.91 -8.64 -8.54
N SER A 157 6.55 -7.71 -9.27
CA SER A 157 7.87 -7.93 -9.84
C SER A 157 8.96 -8.14 -8.79
N ALA A 158 10.05 -8.79 -9.18
CA ALA A 158 11.20 -9.04 -8.31
C ALA A 158 10.81 -9.73 -6.99
N ASN A 159 10.11 -10.86 -7.12
CA ASN A 159 9.77 -11.79 -6.05
C ASN A 159 10.33 -13.19 -6.39
N MET A 160 9.89 -14.23 -5.68
CA MET A 160 10.21 -15.63 -5.93
C MET A 160 8.95 -16.43 -6.31
N ILE A 161 7.96 -15.79 -6.94
CA ILE A 161 6.65 -16.39 -7.17
C ILE A 161 6.81 -17.59 -8.10
N ILE A 162 6.40 -18.76 -7.61
CA ILE A 162 6.32 -20.03 -8.33
C ILE A 162 4.88 -20.39 -8.68
N SER A 163 3.89 -19.81 -8.01
CA SER A 163 2.47 -20.07 -8.22
C SER A 163 1.63 -18.80 -8.09
N PHE A 164 0.76 -18.59 -9.08
CA PHE A 164 -0.15 -17.46 -9.17
C PHE A 164 -1.47 -17.91 -9.84
N PRO A 165 -2.65 -17.48 -9.36
CA PRO A 165 -3.96 -17.90 -9.89
C PRO A 165 -4.32 -17.09 -11.15
N PHE A 166 -3.67 -17.40 -12.28
CA PHE A 166 -3.86 -16.66 -13.54
C PHE A 166 -5.31 -16.59 -14.01
N ASP A 167 -6.12 -17.62 -13.76
CA ASP A 167 -7.54 -17.67 -14.15
C ASP A 167 -8.35 -16.52 -13.54
N GLU A 168 -7.94 -16.00 -12.37
CA GLU A 168 -8.59 -14.88 -11.69
C GLU A 168 -8.26 -13.52 -12.31
N LEU A 169 -7.24 -13.40 -13.17
CA LEU A 169 -6.92 -12.13 -13.82
C LEU A 169 -8.10 -11.59 -14.62
N SER A 170 -8.86 -12.48 -15.26
CA SER A 170 -10.06 -12.12 -16.02
C SER A 170 -11.16 -11.45 -15.18
N LEU A 171 -11.13 -11.59 -13.84
CA LEU A 171 -12.07 -10.97 -12.92
C LEU A 171 -11.74 -9.50 -12.64
N PHE A 172 -10.52 -9.05 -12.95
CA PHE A 172 -10.12 -7.66 -12.70
C PHE A 172 -10.63 -6.71 -13.79
N SER A 173 -11.82 -6.14 -13.58
CA SER A 173 -12.54 -5.35 -14.57
C SER A 173 -11.86 -4.03 -14.98
N LYS A 174 -10.89 -3.55 -14.18
CA LYS A 174 -10.21 -2.25 -14.36
C LYS A 174 -8.69 -2.36 -14.45
N LEU A 175 -8.12 -3.57 -14.41
CA LEU A 175 -6.67 -3.75 -14.38
C LEU A 175 -6.07 -3.36 -15.72
N SER A 176 -5.27 -2.30 -15.72
CA SER A 176 -4.58 -1.79 -16.91
C SER A 176 -3.08 -2.02 -16.86
N HIS A 177 -2.52 -2.30 -15.69
CA HIS A 177 -1.10 -2.60 -15.52
C HIS A 177 -0.90 -3.78 -14.58
N PHE A 178 -0.26 -4.84 -15.08
CA PHE A 178 0.10 -6.03 -14.32
C PHE A 178 1.56 -6.39 -14.59
N ASP A 179 2.39 -6.36 -13.55
CA ASP A 179 3.80 -6.74 -13.65
C ASP A 179 4.09 -7.88 -12.66
N ILE A 180 4.41 -9.06 -13.21
CA ILE A 180 4.88 -10.23 -12.46
C ILE A 180 6.29 -10.66 -12.93
N SER A 181 7.03 -9.75 -13.57
CA SER A 181 8.37 -10.01 -14.09
C SER A 181 9.38 -10.32 -12.99
N SER A 182 10.51 -10.94 -13.34
CA SER A 182 11.57 -11.30 -12.39
C SER A 182 11.04 -12.16 -11.23
N ASN A 183 10.30 -13.21 -11.56
CA ASN A 183 9.79 -14.24 -10.66
C ASN A 183 10.28 -15.63 -11.10
N SER A 184 9.90 -16.68 -10.38
CA SER A 184 10.31 -18.08 -10.63
C SER A 184 9.21 -18.92 -11.32
N LEU A 185 8.31 -18.25 -12.06
CA LEU A 185 7.24 -18.91 -12.80
C LEU A 185 7.80 -19.75 -13.94
N SER A 186 7.53 -21.05 -13.94
CA SER A 186 8.00 -21.97 -14.98
C SER A 186 7.11 -22.00 -16.22
N VAL A 187 5.81 -21.77 -16.05
CA VAL A 187 4.82 -21.83 -17.13
C VAL A 187 3.77 -20.74 -16.89
N ILE A 188 3.51 -19.93 -17.92
CA ILE A 188 2.35 -19.05 -17.99
C ILE A 188 1.49 -19.59 -19.13
N GLN A 189 0.22 -19.90 -18.84
CA GLN A 189 -0.69 -20.43 -19.85
C GLN A 189 -0.96 -19.36 -20.92
N ALA A 190 -1.18 -19.77 -22.18
CA ALA A 190 -1.32 -18.84 -23.30
C ALA A 190 -2.55 -17.92 -23.17
N ASP A 191 -3.56 -18.37 -22.46
CA ASP A 191 -4.82 -17.70 -22.15
C ASP A 191 -4.84 -17.04 -20.76
N ALA A 192 -3.71 -17.01 -20.04
CA ALA A 192 -3.61 -16.42 -18.70
C ALA A 192 -4.05 -14.95 -18.61
N PHE A 193 -4.03 -14.22 -19.73
CA PHE A 193 -4.44 -12.81 -19.82
C PHE A 193 -5.75 -12.61 -20.59
N HIS A 194 -6.44 -13.70 -20.95
CA HIS A 194 -7.72 -13.61 -21.63
C HIS A 194 -8.77 -12.92 -20.74
N GLY A 195 -9.55 -12.00 -21.31
CA GLY A 195 -10.57 -11.24 -20.58
C GLY A 195 -10.07 -9.94 -19.93
N LEU A 196 -8.76 -9.70 -19.88
CA LEU A 196 -8.20 -8.41 -19.45
C LEU A 196 -8.34 -7.35 -20.56
N THR A 197 -9.53 -6.78 -20.70
CA THR A 197 -9.83 -5.82 -21.79
C THR A 197 -9.17 -4.45 -21.63
N ALA A 198 -8.69 -4.13 -20.43
CA ALA A 198 -8.10 -2.83 -20.10
C ALA A 198 -6.56 -2.85 -20.04
N LEU A 199 -5.92 -4.01 -20.21
CA LEU A 199 -4.46 -4.17 -20.11
C LEU A 199 -3.76 -3.52 -21.32
N GLU A 200 -2.79 -2.64 -21.05
CA GLU A 200 -1.99 -1.92 -22.06
C GLU A 200 -0.57 -2.48 -22.22
#